data_AF-A0A3B4XSB9-F1
#
_entry.id   AF-A0A3B4XSB9-F1
#
_cell.length_a   1.000
_cell.length_b   1.000
_cell.length_c   1.000
_cell.angle_alpha   90.00
_cell.angle_beta   90.00
_cell.angle_gamma   90.00
#
_symmetry.space_group_name_H-M   'P 1'
#
loop_
_entity.id
_entity.type
_entity.pdbx_description
1 polymer ?
#
loop_
_entity_poly.entity_id
_entity_poly.type
_entity_poly.pdbx_seq_one_letter_code
_entity_poly.pdbx_strand_id
1 'polypeptide(L)'
;MLVDLNGAGRKSCPLCPEEKFKACYSHKLRRHLQNLHWKVYVEFEGQRMCICHLPCRNLKPSLSGDQASGRHVAHYHCVVCSVTIARKTDMISHLKRHVNKGETEASYSGSSDVPFEEPAPSGQAYEIMKELGTNVQLLPNHTTPQKSDTYFNRKMKTNRQLVFCSLAVLAEERNPLECLDAFGATGIMGLQWAKHLRNAVKVTITDISDTCVKMIKENCQLNHIRVDGGSRGPRGADGASAEVEGVPIAAVEVAKMDANVIMHLRPFDYIHLDPFGTAVNYLDAAFRNVRNLGIISVTSTDTGSLYSKSPNVTLRHYGCHIVRTEYYKELAARMVIATVARAAARCNKGIEVLLAVALEHFVLVVVRVLRGPTQADESVKKLRKLVHCQWCEERVFLKLGNMVDDTLPCNCHGSLPGKTAVQLGPLWSGPLFNTGFLRRMLSAAVQHSMDDIQPLVKTLICESECTTLKSLVHGPSALTNQVECGVVIKTLQSGEESGPDQSGKRKTGEDSGNVVKKLKSDASLEHPPFYYSIHRHSIRGMNMPKLNKFLQYLTEAGFRVSRTHFDPTGVRTDATLEQFKSVLTKYSVPTYATATQTSVSTEKTV
;
A
#
# COMPACT_ATOMS: atom_id res chain seq x y z
N MET A 1 -25.04 31.09 -3.25
CA MET A 1 -26.03 31.83 -4.07
C MET A 1 -26.25 33.20 -3.45
N LEU A 2 -25.84 34.26 -4.13
CA LEU A 2 -26.08 35.64 -3.69
C LEU A 2 -27.43 36.07 -4.25
N VAL A 3 -28.45 36.19 -3.38
CA VAL A 3 -29.69 36.85 -3.75
C VAL A 3 -29.36 38.32 -3.96
N ASP A 4 -29.55 38.84 -5.18
CA ASP A 4 -29.44 40.27 -5.42
C ASP A 4 -30.41 41.00 -4.47
N LEU A 5 -29.88 41.80 -3.55
CA LEU A 5 -30.69 42.54 -2.56
C LEU A 5 -31.12 43.92 -3.06
N ASN A 6 -30.65 44.33 -4.25
CA ASN A 6 -30.83 45.68 -4.78
C ASN A 6 -31.82 45.75 -5.95
N GLY A 7 -32.12 44.64 -6.64
CA GLY A 7 -33.14 44.61 -7.69
C GLY A 7 -34.59 44.79 -7.20
N ALA A 8 -35.46 45.26 -8.09
CA ALA A 8 -36.90 45.45 -7.86
C ALA A 8 -37.67 44.11 -7.78
N GLY A 9 -38.82 44.09 -7.09
CA GLY A 9 -39.71 42.93 -6.99
C GLY A 9 -39.81 42.28 -5.59
N ARG A 10 -40.74 41.31 -5.45
CA ARG A 10 -40.88 40.49 -4.24
C ARG A 10 -39.87 39.34 -4.27
N LYS A 11 -39.12 39.15 -3.18
CA LYS A 11 -38.03 38.18 -3.06
C LYS A 11 -38.31 37.22 -1.90
N SER A 12 -38.11 35.93 -2.11
CA SER A 12 -38.18 34.89 -1.08
C SER A 12 -36.86 34.79 -0.30
N CYS A 13 -36.90 34.14 0.86
CA CYS A 13 -35.68 33.85 1.63
C CYS A 13 -35.04 32.55 1.10
N PRO A 14 -33.75 32.55 0.74
CA PRO A 14 -33.08 31.36 0.19
C PRO A 14 -32.79 30.29 1.24
N LEU A 15 -33.06 30.56 2.53
CA LEU A 15 -32.74 29.68 3.66
C LEU A 15 -33.98 29.29 4.48
N CYS A 16 -35.18 29.69 4.05
CA CYS A 16 -36.44 29.37 4.71
C CYS A 16 -37.48 28.89 3.68
N PRO A 17 -38.36 27.96 4.06
CA PRO A 17 -39.52 27.62 3.23
C PRO A 17 -40.54 28.77 3.24
N GLU A 18 -41.47 28.74 2.28
CA GLU A 18 -42.48 29.80 2.14
C GLU A 18 -43.37 29.95 3.37
N GLU A 19 -43.60 28.87 4.14
CA GLU A 19 -44.38 28.96 5.38
C GLU A 19 -43.71 29.85 6.43
N LYS A 20 -42.38 29.93 6.40
CA LYS A 20 -41.58 30.69 7.38
C LYS A 20 -41.23 32.09 6.90
N PHE A 21 -41.12 32.30 5.58
CA PHE A 21 -40.93 33.62 4.99
C PHE A 21 -41.60 33.70 3.61
N LYS A 22 -42.73 34.40 3.54
CA LYS A 22 -43.39 34.70 2.26
C LYS A 22 -42.64 35.78 1.50
N ALA A 23 -42.54 35.64 0.17
CA ALA A 23 -41.83 36.59 -0.68
C ALA A 23 -42.34 38.03 -0.48
N CYS A 24 -41.42 38.93 -0.14
CA CYS A 24 -41.69 40.32 0.24
C CYS A 24 -40.67 41.29 -0.39
N TYR A 25 -40.89 42.59 -0.22
CA TYR A 25 -39.94 43.61 -0.65
C TYR A 25 -38.54 43.43 -0.02
N SER A 26 -37.51 43.85 -0.75
CA SER A 26 -36.10 43.68 -0.42
C SER A 26 -35.71 44.14 0.99
N HIS A 27 -36.26 45.26 1.48
CA HIS A 27 -35.98 45.76 2.83
C HIS A 27 -36.47 44.81 3.95
N LYS A 28 -37.62 44.12 3.75
CA LYS A 28 -38.13 43.14 4.70
C LYS A 28 -37.30 41.85 4.68
N LEU A 29 -36.87 41.42 3.49
CA LEU A 29 -35.96 40.29 3.35
C LEU A 29 -34.61 40.56 4.03
N ARG A 30 -34.03 41.76 3.85
CA ARG A 30 -32.78 42.16 4.49
C ARG A 30 -32.89 42.11 6.01
N ARG A 31 -33.98 42.65 6.58
CA ARG A 31 -34.24 42.59 8.03
C ARG A 31 -34.41 41.15 8.53
N HIS A 32 -35.08 40.29 7.76
CA HIS A 32 -35.25 38.88 8.09
C HIS A 32 -33.91 38.12 8.10
N LEU A 33 -33.09 38.30 7.05
CA LEU A 33 -31.76 37.70 6.96
C LEU A 33 -30.85 38.18 8.10
N GLN A 34 -30.84 39.48 8.40
CA GLN A 34 -30.07 40.05 9.52
C GLN A 34 -30.46 39.43 10.87
N ASN A 35 -31.76 39.35 11.16
CA ASN A 35 -32.24 38.97 12.48
C ASN A 35 -32.23 37.46 12.75
N LEU A 36 -32.41 36.64 11.70
CA LEU A 36 -32.51 35.19 11.84
C LEU A 36 -31.25 34.44 11.39
N HIS A 37 -30.75 34.76 10.20
CA HIS A 37 -29.71 33.97 9.53
C HIS A 37 -28.29 34.51 9.81
N TRP A 38 -28.07 35.82 9.66
CA TRP A 38 -26.78 36.46 9.86
C TRP A 38 -26.45 36.73 11.32
N LYS A 39 -27.45 36.76 12.22
CA LYS A 39 -27.21 36.80 13.67
C LYS A 39 -26.66 35.48 14.19
N VAL A 40 -26.97 34.37 13.52
CA VAL A 40 -26.68 33.00 13.98
C VAL A 40 -25.91 32.23 12.90
N TYR A 41 -24.60 32.43 12.86
CA TYR A 41 -23.68 31.76 11.94
C TYR A 41 -22.52 31.05 12.65
N VAL A 42 -21.87 30.16 11.90
CA VAL A 42 -20.54 29.61 12.19
C VAL A 42 -19.58 30.14 11.13
N GLU A 43 -18.40 30.57 11.53
CA GLU A 43 -17.38 31.09 10.62
C GLU A 43 -16.27 30.06 10.45
N PHE A 44 -15.84 29.88 9.20
CA PHE A 44 -14.76 28.99 8.82
C PHE A 44 -14.07 29.55 7.58
N GLU A 45 -12.76 29.82 7.66
CA GLU A 45 -11.93 30.31 6.54
C GLU A 45 -12.56 31.51 5.79
N GLY A 46 -13.10 32.48 6.54
CA GLY A 46 -13.75 33.68 5.98
C GLY A 46 -15.16 33.48 5.42
N GLN A 47 -15.67 32.23 5.40
CA GLN A 47 -17.05 31.93 5.00
C GLN A 47 -17.99 31.86 6.21
N ARG A 48 -19.19 32.45 6.08
CA ARG A 48 -20.23 32.44 7.12
C ARG A 48 -21.34 31.43 6.80
N MET A 49 -21.35 30.34 7.56
CA MET A 49 -22.35 29.28 7.47
C MET A 49 -23.56 29.68 8.30
N CYS A 50 -24.57 30.23 7.62
CA CYS A 50 -25.82 30.65 8.26
C CYS A 50 -26.73 29.46 8.55
N ILE A 51 -27.61 29.60 9.53
CA ILE A 51 -28.63 28.58 9.82
C ILE A 51 -29.60 28.43 8.65
N CYS A 52 -30.00 27.20 8.32
CA CYS A 52 -30.92 26.84 7.25
C CYS A 52 -32.19 26.21 7.86
N HIS A 53 -33.36 26.59 7.34
CA HIS A 53 -34.67 26.07 7.71
C HIS A 53 -35.37 25.32 6.58
N LEU A 54 -34.73 25.18 5.42
CA LEU A 54 -35.26 24.39 4.30
C LEU A 54 -35.26 22.88 4.66
N PRO A 55 -36.07 22.06 3.96
CA PRO A 55 -36.13 20.61 4.16
C PRO A 55 -34.91 19.89 3.53
N CYS A 56 -33.69 20.39 3.74
CA CYS A 56 -32.47 19.81 3.18
C CYS A 56 -31.93 18.62 3.99
N ARG A 57 -32.52 18.32 5.15
CA ARG A 57 -32.11 17.24 6.05
C ARG A 57 -33.17 16.15 6.08
N ASN A 58 -32.93 15.04 5.38
CA ASN A 58 -33.77 13.84 5.46
C ASN A 58 -33.55 13.16 6.82
N LEU A 59 -34.54 13.26 7.73
CA LEU A 59 -34.60 12.40 8.90
C LEU A 59 -34.93 10.98 8.43
N LYS A 60 -34.14 9.99 8.86
CA LYS A 60 -34.53 8.58 8.70
C LYS A 60 -35.87 8.37 9.44
N PRO A 61 -36.90 7.79 8.79
CA PRO A 61 -38.12 7.45 9.50
C PRO A 61 -37.80 6.41 10.58
N SER A 62 -38.13 6.72 11.83
CA SER A 62 -38.08 5.74 12.92
C SER A 62 -39.23 4.75 12.75
N LEU A 63 -38.96 3.47 12.97
CA LEU A 63 -39.93 2.38 13.08
C LEU A 63 -40.80 2.57 14.34
N SER A 64 -41.76 3.47 14.26
CA SER A 64 -42.84 3.63 15.23
C SER A 64 -43.88 4.51 14.58
N GLY A 65 -44.99 3.90 14.16
CA GLY A 65 -46.09 4.59 13.51
C GLY A 65 -46.73 5.59 14.45
N ASP A 66 -46.47 6.87 14.19
CA ASP A 66 -47.38 7.96 14.53
C ASP A 66 -47.13 9.10 13.54
N GLN A 67 -48.14 9.43 12.73
CA GLN A 67 -48.08 10.55 11.79
C GLN A 67 -48.22 11.87 12.56
N ALA A 68 -47.17 12.28 13.26
CA ALA A 68 -46.99 13.65 13.70
C ALA A 68 -46.16 14.39 12.65
N SER A 69 -46.68 15.50 12.12
CA SER A 69 -45.99 16.38 11.19
C SER A 69 -44.60 16.77 11.74
N GLY A 70 -43.56 16.13 11.20
CA GLY A 70 -42.20 16.32 11.66
C GLY A 70 -41.77 17.77 11.52
N ARG A 71 -41.65 18.50 12.64
CA ARG A 71 -41.10 19.86 12.63
C ARG A 71 -39.66 19.81 12.09
N HIS A 72 -39.46 20.37 10.92
CA HIS A 72 -38.14 20.51 10.32
C HIS A 72 -37.21 21.29 11.26
N VAL A 73 -36.15 20.63 11.72
CA VAL A 73 -35.18 21.23 12.64
C VAL A 73 -34.16 22.00 11.83
N ALA A 74 -33.94 23.26 12.25
CA ALA A 74 -32.93 24.13 11.70
C ALA A 74 -31.53 23.49 11.74
N HIS A 75 -30.70 23.73 10.73
CA HIS A 75 -29.38 23.12 10.63
C HIS A 75 -28.37 24.00 9.89
N TYR A 76 -27.10 23.68 10.01
CA TYR A 76 -25.99 24.27 9.28
C TYR A 76 -25.52 23.28 8.23
N HIS A 77 -25.14 23.78 7.06
CA HIS A 77 -24.48 22.99 6.02
C HIS A 77 -22.98 23.16 6.19
N CYS A 78 -22.24 22.04 6.22
CA CYS A 78 -20.80 22.12 6.16
C CYS A 78 -20.36 22.61 4.77
N VAL A 79 -19.41 23.55 4.70
CA VAL A 79 -18.86 24.04 3.42
C VAL A 79 -17.77 23.10 2.88
N VAL A 80 -17.19 22.29 3.78
CA VAL A 80 -16.12 21.33 3.46
C VAL A 80 -16.68 19.98 3.02
N CYS A 81 -17.81 19.54 3.57
CA CYS A 81 -18.46 18.30 3.21
C CYS A 81 -19.98 18.45 3.15
N SER A 82 -20.69 17.50 2.53
CA SER A 82 -22.15 17.61 2.33
C SER A 82 -23.00 17.33 3.59
N VAL A 83 -22.42 17.33 4.80
CA VAL A 83 -23.13 17.01 6.05
C VAL A 83 -23.92 18.22 6.57
N THR A 84 -25.15 17.98 7.02
CA THR A 84 -25.98 18.95 7.75
C THR A 84 -25.97 18.69 9.25
N ILE A 85 -25.79 19.72 10.08
CA ILE A 85 -25.69 19.60 11.55
C ILE A 85 -26.64 20.57 12.24
N ALA A 86 -27.45 20.09 13.19
CA ALA A 86 -28.47 20.93 13.85
C ALA A 86 -27.89 21.96 14.84
N ARG A 87 -26.88 21.57 15.63
CA ARG A 87 -26.35 22.41 16.71
C ARG A 87 -25.08 23.12 16.28
N LYS A 88 -24.97 24.39 16.69
CA LYS A 88 -23.80 25.25 16.41
C LYS A 88 -22.50 24.65 16.98
N THR A 89 -22.54 24.15 18.22
CA THR A 89 -21.40 23.53 18.92
C THR A 89 -20.87 22.31 18.16
N ASP A 90 -21.78 21.49 17.63
CA ASP A 90 -21.44 20.27 16.92
C ASP A 90 -20.86 20.60 15.54
N MET A 91 -21.35 21.67 14.90
CA MET A 91 -20.77 22.17 13.65
C MET A 91 -19.35 22.71 13.87
N ILE A 92 -19.10 23.46 14.96
CA ILE A 92 -17.75 23.91 15.32
C ILE A 92 -16.81 22.72 15.56
N SER A 93 -17.25 21.71 16.33
CA SER A 93 -16.48 20.48 16.56
C SER A 93 -16.24 19.70 15.25
N HIS A 94 -17.23 19.66 14.37
CA HIS A 94 -17.12 19.04 13.06
C HIS A 94 -16.09 19.74 12.17
N LEU A 95 -16.09 21.07 12.11
CA LEU A 95 -15.09 21.85 11.37
C LEU A 95 -13.68 21.67 11.94
N LYS A 96 -13.52 21.63 13.27
CA LYS A 96 -12.23 21.28 13.90
C LYS A 96 -11.71 19.91 13.44
N ARG A 97 -12.60 18.94 13.16
CA ARG A 97 -12.21 17.65 12.60
C ARG A 97 -11.77 17.74 11.13
N HIS A 98 -12.32 18.66 10.35
CA HIS A 98 -11.83 18.92 8.98
C HIS A 98 -10.42 19.52 8.99
N VAL A 99 -10.18 20.50 9.87
CA VAL A 99 -8.84 21.10 10.08
C VAL A 99 -7.83 20.03 10.51
N ASN A 100 -8.20 19.15 11.43
CA ASN A 100 -7.31 18.10 11.94
C ASN A 100 -7.13 16.91 10.98
N LYS A 101 -7.93 16.78 9.93
CA LYS A 101 -7.86 15.67 8.95
C LYS A 101 -7.30 16.07 7.59
N GLY A 102 -7.01 17.34 7.35
CA GLY A 102 -6.48 17.81 6.05
C GLY A 102 -7.46 17.58 4.87
N GLU A 103 -8.75 17.40 5.16
CA GLU A 103 -9.80 17.23 4.14
C GLU A 103 -10.39 18.60 3.79
N THR A 104 -9.62 19.49 3.15
CA THR A 104 -10.17 20.66 2.45
C THR A 104 -9.55 20.80 1.05
N GLU A 105 -10.35 21.32 0.11
CA GLU A 105 -10.05 21.70 -1.28
C GLU A 105 -10.00 20.58 -2.35
N ALA A 106 -11.16 20.03 -2.71
CA ALA A 106 -11.44 19.60 -4.08
C ALA A 106 -12.69 20.33 -4.56
N SER A 107 -12.53 21.45 -5.28
CA SER A 107 -13.60 22.14 -6.00
C SER A 107 -13.05 22.80 -7.25
N TYR A 108 -13.57 22.38 -8.39
CA TYR A 108 -13.43 23.03 -9.70
C TYR A 108 -14.03 24.45 -9.67
N SER A 109 -13.29 25.45 -10.17
CA SER A 109 -13.87 26.64 -10.81
C SER A 109 -12.98 27.05 -11.98
N GLY A 110 -13.55 27.02 -13.18
CA GLY A 110 -12.92 27.50 -14.41
C GLY A 110 -13.16 28.99 -14.68
N SER A 111 -12.31 29.52 -15.57
CA SER A 111 -12.19 30.90 -16.10
C SER A 111 -11.76 31.93 -15.05
N SER A 112 -10.77 32.80 -15.26
CA SER A 112 -10.30 33.44 -16.49
C SER A 112 -8.88 33.99 -16.30
N ASP A 113 -8.18 34.17 -17.43
CA ASP A 113 -6.83 34.72 -17.58
C ASP A 113 -6.51 35.96 -16.72
N VAL A 114 -5.40 35.92 -15.98
CA VAL A 114 -4.30 36.92 -15.95
C VAL A 114 -3.04 36.24 -15.37
N PRO A 115 -1.87 36.27 -16.03
CA PRO A 115 -0.62 35.82 -15.42
C PRO A 115 -0.07 36.92 -14.50
N PHE A 116 0.01 36.63 -13.21
CA PHE A 116 0.83 37.41 -12.29
C PHE A 116 1.93 36.49 -11.77
N GLU A 117 3.10 36.56 -12.42
CA GLU A 117 4.35 36.08 -11.83
C GLU A 117 4.65 36.96 -10.61
N GLU A 118 4.34 36.47 -9.41
CA GLU A 118 5.05 36.91 -8.22
C GLU A 118 6.24 35.98 -7.99
N PRO A 119 7.48 36.50 -7.93
CA PRO A 119 8.63 35.72 -7.52
C PRO A 119 8.40 35.19 -6.11
N ALA A 120 8.67 33.90 -5.89
CA ALA A 120 8.66 33.30 -4.56
C ALA A 120 9.46 34.19 -3.58
N PRO A 121 8.92 34.53 -2.40
CA PRO A 121 9.64 35.36 -1.45
C PRO A 121 10.92 34.66 -1.03
N SER A 122 12.05 35.30 -1.34
CA SER A 122 13.38 34.91 -0.93
C SER A 122 13.44 34.78 0.60
N GLY A 123 13.53 33.54 1.11
CA GLY A 123 13.74 33.30 2.54
C GLY A 123 13.06 32.09 3.18
N GLN A 124 12.39 31.18 2.44
CA GLN A 124 11.91 29.93 3.05
C GLN A 124 13.10 29.05 3.46
N ALA A 125 13.32 28.91 4.77
CA ALA A 125 14.37 28.07 5.32
C ALA A 125 14.01 26.59 5.10
N TYR A 126 14.71 25.91 4.19
CA TYR A 126 14.54 24.47 3.98
C TYR A 126 15.19 23.67 5.12
N GLU A 127 14.54 22.58 5.57
CA GLU A 127 15.19 21.59 6.43
C GLU A 127 15.93 20.57 5.53
N ILE A 128 17.20 20.32 5.80
CA ILE A 128 17.94 19.24 5.13
C ILE A 128 17.74 17.96 5.94
N MET A 129 17.13 16.96 5.31
CA MET A 129 17.08 15.61 5.82
C MET A 129 18.12 14.73 5.15
N LYS A 130 18.75 13.85 5.93
CA LYS A 130 19.62 12.80 5.41
C LYS A 130 19.01 11.42 5.60
N GLU A 131 18.87 10.65 4.53
CA GLU A 131 18.45 9.25 4.56
C GLU A 131 19.34 8.41 3.65
N LEU A 132 19.92 7.34 4.21
CA LEU A 132 20.87 6.46 3.51
C LEU A 132 22.00 7.26 2.83
N GLY A 133 22.59 8.22 3.54
CA GLY A 133 23.63 9.08 2.99
C GLY A 133 23.18 10.06 1.90
N THR A 134 21.88 10.12 1.57
CA THR A 134 21.30 11.03 0.56
C THR A 134 20.63 12.20 1.25
N ASN A 135 21.00 13.42 0.87
CA ASN A 135 20.46 14.64 1.46
C ASN A 135 19.28 15.14 0.61
N VAL A 136 18.17 15.52 1.22
CA VAL A 136 17.05 16.16 0.50
C VAL A 136 16.55 17.36 1.28
N GLN A 137 16.26 18.42 0.56
CA GLN A 137 15.60 19.61 1.08
C GLN A 137 14.11 19.33 1.27
N LEU A 138 13.58 19.80 2.40
CA LEU A 138 12.19 19.69 2.76
C LEU A 138 11.64 21.07 3.10
N LEU A 139 10.41 21.33 2.68
CA LEU A 139 9.68 22.52 3.13
C LEU A 139 9.43 22.45 4.65
N PRO A 140 9.44 23.59 5.37
CA PRO A 140 9.19 23.63 6.82
C PRO A 140 7.93 22.90 7.26
N ASN A 141 6.90 22.90 6.42
CA ASN A 141 5.61 22.28 6.66
C ASN A 141 5.53 20.81 6.22
N HIS A 142 6.66 20.13 5.98
CA HIS A 142 6.69 18.73 5.53
C HIS A 142 5.93 17.74 6.45
N THR A 143 5.67 18.09 7.72
CA THR A 143 4.83 17.30 8.63
C THR A 143 3.33 17.38 8.31
N THR A 144 2.89 18.47 7.71
CA THR A 144 1.51 18.78 7.29
C THR A 144 1.57 19.59 5.99
N PRO A 145 2.00 18.96 4.88
CA PRO A 145 2.18 19.66 3.61
C PRO A 145 0.82 20.06 3.03
N GLN A 146 0.75 21.21 2.38
CA GLN A 146 -0.39 21.57 1.54
C GLN A 146 -0.38 20.72 0.26
N LYS A 147 -1.49 20.69 -0.48
CA LYS A 147 -1.60 19.89 -1.71
C LYS A 147 -0.62 20.33 -2.81
N SER A 148 -0.22 21.59 -2.81
CA SER A 148 0.75 22.19 -3.74
C SER A 148 2.21 21.95 -3.33
N ASP A 149 2.44 21.47 -2.11
CA ASP A 149 3.78 21.36 -1.55
C ASP A 149 4.45 20.05 -1.92
N THR A 150 5.77 20.05 -1.89
CA THR A 150 6.56 18.85 -2.07
C THR A 150 6.34 17.90 -0.90
N TYR A 151 5.93 16.67 -1.20
CA TYR A 151 5.58 15.69 -0.18
C TYR A 151 6.78 14.89 0.29
N PHE A 152 6.89 14.72 1.61
CA PHE A 152 7.82 13.79 2.20
C PHE A 152 7.23 13.15 3.45
N ASN A 153 7.29 11.82 3.53
CA ASN A 153 6.84 11.10 4.71
C ASN A 153 7.98 10.26 5.32
N ARG A 154 8.37 10.62 6.56
CA ARG A 154 9.38 9.89 7.35
C ARG A 154 8.96 8.45 7.64
N LYS A 155 7.66 8.18 7.76
CA LYS A 155 7.11 6.84 8.03
C LYS A 155 7.26 5.88 6.84
N MET A 156 7.56 6.39 5.64
CA MET A 156 7.78 5.60 4.42
C MET A 156 9.23 5.12 4.28
N LYS A 157 10.12 5.38 5.25
CA LYS A 157 11.52 4.91 5.24
C LYS A 157 11.62 3.40 4.98
N THR A 158 10.85 2.59 5.72
CA THR A 158 10.80 1.14 5.53
C THR A 158 10.33 0.74 4.12
N ASN A 159 9.37 1.46 3.54
CA ASN A 159 8.93 1.23 2.16
C ASN A 159 10.08 1.48 1.18
N ARG A 160 10.71 2.66 1.24
CA ARG A 160 11.83 3.03 0.37
C ARG A 160 12.99 2.03 0.45
N GLN A 161 13.32 1.57 1.65
CA GLN A 161 14.39 0.57 1.86
C GLN A 161 14.02 -0.80 1.27
N LEU A 162 12.77 -1.26 1.40
CA LEU A 162 12.32 -2.50 0.74
C LEU A 162 12.37 -2.38 -0.79
N VAL A 163 11.91 -1.26 -1.33
CA VAL A 163 11.92 -0.96 -2.78
C VAL A 163 13.35 -0.87 -3.30
N PHE A 164 14.25 -0.23 -2.56
CA PHE A 164 15.67 -0.19 -2.87
C PHE A 164 16.26 -1.60 -2.94
N CYS A 165 16.01 -2.43 -1.92
CA CYS A 165 16.54 -3.80 -1.88
C CYS A 165 16.00 -4.64 -3.04
N SER A 166 14.73 -4.49 -3.44
CA SER A 166 14.21 -5.22 -4.60
C SER A 166 14.85 -4.77 -5.91
N LEU A 167 15.16 -3.48 -6.06
CA LEU A 167 15.90 -2.99 -7.23
C LEU A 167 17.36 -3.48 -7.22
N ALA A 168 18.03 -3.45 -6.07
CA ALA A 168 19.40 -3.93 -5.93
C ALA A 168 19.52 -5.41 -6.36
N VAL A 169 18.59 -6.26 -5.94
CA VAL A 169 18.55 -7.67 -6.37
C VAL A 169 18.38 -7.80 -7.89
N LEU A 170 17.54 -6.99 -8.53
CA LEU A 170 17.41 -7.02 -9.99
C LEU A 170 18.68 -6.53 -10.70
N ALA A 171 19.38 -5.55 -10.13
CA ALA A 171 20.61 -4.98 -10.69
C ALA A 171 21.78 -5.98 -10.67
N GLU A 172 21.77 -6.94 -9.74
CA GLU A 172 22.69 -8.08 -9.73
C GLU A 172 22.38 -9.09 -10.84
N GLU A 173 21.11 -9.26 -11.20
CA GLU A 173 20.69 -10.17 -12.26
C GLU A 173 20.99 -9.62 -13.65
N ARG A 174 20.87 -8.29 -13.84
CA ARG A 174 21.09 -7.60 -15.12
C ARG A 174 21.56 -6.17 -14.89
N ASN A 175 22.51 -5.71 -15.70
CA ASN A 175 22.93 -4.30 -15.72
C ASN A 175 23.41 -3.86 -17.12
N PRO A 176 23.22 -2.57 -17.49
CA PRO A 176 22.49 -1.54 -16.75
C PRO A 176 20.96 -1.67 -16.91
N LEU A 177 20.20 -1.35 -15.86
CA LEU A 177 18.73 -1.34 -15.86
C LEU A 177 18.17 0.06 -16.16
N GLU A 178 17.09 0.15 -16.94
CA GLU A 178 16.31 1.38 -17.04
C GLU A 178 15.24 1.41 -15.93
N CYS A 179 15.34 2.37 -15.01
CA CYS A 179 14.51 2.45 -13.80
C CYS A 179 13.67 3.73 -13.78
N LEU A 180 12.41 3.60 -13.38
CA LEU A 180 11.47 4.71 -13.23
C LEU A 180 10.99 4.86 -11.78
N ASP A 181 11.31 6.01 -11.19
CA ASP A 181 10.62 6.56 -10.02
C ASP A 181 9.47 7.45 -10.52
N ALA A 182 8.27 6.88 -10.59
CA ALA A 182 7.15 7.51 -11.29
C ALA A 182 6.53 8.70 -10.53
N PHE A 183 6.80 8.81 -9.22
CA PHE A 183 6.26 9.86 -8.34
C PHE A 183 7.38 10.39 -7.45
N GLY A 184 8.22 11.25 -8.03
CA GLY A 184 9.45 11.70 -7.40
C GLY A 184 9.24 12.51 -6.13
N ALA A 185 8.27 13.43 -6.10
CA ALA A 185 8.10 14.43 -5.04
C ALA A 185 9.42 15.17 -4.73
N THR A 186 10.15 14.79 -3.67
CA THR A 186 11.49 15.34 -3.35
C THR A 186 12.64 14.68 -4.12
N GLY A 187 12.38 13.53 -4.75
CA GLY A 187 13.33 12.70 -5.48
C GLY A 187 14.10 11.71 -4.63
N ILE A 188 13.84 11.63 -3.32
CA ILE A 188 14.66 10.87 -2.36
C ILE A 188 14.96 9.42 -2.82
N MET A 189 13.97 8.74 -3.39
CA MET A 189 14.08 7.33 -3.76
C MET A 189 14.91 7.15 -5.02
N GLY A 190 14.57 7.83 -6.12
CA GLY A 190 15.40 7.81 -7.33
C GLY A 190 16.85 8.29 -7.09
N LEU A 191 17.04 9.29 -6.23
CA LEU A 191 18.38 9.76 -5.84
C LEU A 191 19.17 8.67 -5.10
N GLN A 192 18.54 7.96 -4.16
CA GLN A 192 19.17 6.81 -3.48
C GLN A 192 19.57 5.72 -4.48
N TRP A 193 18.70 5.39 -5.45
CA TRP A 193 19.02 4.39 -6.47
C TRP A 193 20.25 4.81 -7.29
N ALA A 194 20.27 6.03 -7.80
CA ALA A 194 21.38 6.53 -8.61
C ALA A 194 22.69 6.57 -7.81
N LYS A 195 22.64 7.06 -6.57
CA LYS A 195 23.82 7.23 -5.71
C LYS A 195 24.48 5.91 -5.34
N HIS A 196 23.68 4.90 -4.99
CA HIS A 196 24.19 3.65 -4.41
C HIS A 196 24.35 2.52 -5.42
N LEU A 197 23.54 2.48 -6.48
CA LEU A 197 23.63 1.46 -7.52
C LEU A 197 24.45 1.92 -8.74
N ARG A 198 24.72 3.23 -8.85
CA ARG A 198 25.62 3.84 -9.84
C ARG A 198 25.35 3.30 -11.26
N ASN A 199 26.39 2.83 -11.94
CA ASN A 199 26.35 2.36 -13.34
C ASN A 199 25.45 1.12 -13.54
N ALA A 200 24.99 0.46 -12.48
CA ALA A 200 24.06 -0.65 -12.60
C ALA A 200 22.64 -0.20 -12.99
N VAL A 201 22.31 1.08 -12.79
CA VAL A 201 20.98 1.65 -13.08
C VAL A 201 21.07 2.97 -13.83
N LYS A 202 20.11 3.21 -14.71
CA LYS A 202 19.80 4.50 -15.29
C LYS A 202 18.47 4.95 -14.73
N VAL A 203 18.47 6.03 -13.96
CA VAL A 203 17.31 6.44 -13.18
C VAL A 203 16.60 7.59 -13.87
N THR A 204 15.29 7.44 -14.00
CA THR A 204 14.36 8.49 -14.38
C THR A 204 13.49 8.83 -13.19
N ILE A 205 13.46 10.11 -12.79
CA ILE A 205 12.56 10.61 -11.74
C ILE A 205 11.53 11.52 -12.41
N THR A 206 10.25 11.22 -12.21
CA THR A 206 9.16 12.01 -12.78
C THR A 206 8.24 12.59 -11.74
N ASP A 207 7.77 13.81 -11.98
CA ASP A 207 6.66 14.39 -11.24
C ASP A 207 5.84 15.30 -12.17
N ILE A 208 4.55 15.47 -11.88
CA ILE A 208 3.68 16.37 -12.64
C ILE A 208 3.83 17.83 -12.16
N SER A 209 4.21 18.02 -10.89
CA SER A 209 4.36 19.33 -10.26
C SER A 209 5.68 19.98 -10.65
N ASP A 210 5.61 21.24 -11.08
CA ASP A 210 6.79 22.05 -11.39
C ASP A 210 7.69 22.25 -10.16
N THR A 211 7.06 22.49 -9.00
CA THR A 211 7.73 22.65 -7.71
C THR A 211 8.52 21.40 -7.33
N CYS A 212 7.94 20.20 -7.51
CA CYS A 212 8.62 18.94 -7.26
C CYS A 212 9.82 18.76 -8.20
N VAL A 213 9.62 19.01 -9.51
CA VAL A 213 10.69 18.88 -10.51
C VAL A 213 11.87 19.83 -10.22
N LYS A 214 11.57 21.07 -9.83
CA LYS A 214 12.59 22.03 -9.40
C LYS A 214 13.36 21.51 -8.17
N MET A 215 12.63 21.06 -7.15
CA MET A 215 13.24 20.51 -5.93
C MET A 215 14.07 19.25 -6.19
N ILE A 216 13.63 18.37 -7.09
CA ILE A 216 14.40 17.17 -7.48
C ILE A 216 15.74 17.59 -8.09
N LYS A 217 15.77 18.61 -8.96
CA LYS A 217 17.01 19.12 -9.56
C LYS A 217 17.95 19.74 -8.53
N GLU A 218 17.41 20.52 -7.59
CA GLU A 218 18.17 21.09 -6.47
C GLU A 218 18.75 19.99 -5.57
N ASN A 219 17.96 18.94 -5.28
CA ASN A 219 18.41 17.78 -4.51
C ASN A 219 19.44 16.92 -5.28
N CYS A 220 19.39 16.88 -6.61
CA CYS A 220 20.46 16.26 -7.42
C CYS A 220 21.80 16.99 -7.19
N GLN A 221 21.79 18.33 -7.26
CA GLN A 221 22.98 19.16 -7.02
C GLN A 221 23.52 18.97 -5.59
N LEU A 222 22.63 18.94 -4.58
CA LEU A 222 22.99 18.71 -3.18
C LEU A 222 23.69 17.35 -2.93
N ASN A 223 23.53 16.39 -3.84
CA ASN A 223 24.14 15.06 -3.76
C ASN A 223 25.24 14.83 -4.80
N HIS A 224 25.69 15.86 -5.53
CA HIS A 224 26.66 15.74 -6.62
C HIS A 224 26.23 14.74 -7.71
N ILE A 225 24.92 14.74 -8.03
CA ILE A 225 24.32 13.95 -9.10
C ILE A 225 24.03 14.85 -10.29
N ARG A 226 24.47 14.43 -11.48
CA ARG A 226 24.25 15.15 -12.73
C ARG A 226 22.80 14.94 -13.21
N VAL A 227 22.15 16.00 -13.66
CA VAL A 227 20.83 15.92 -14.29
C VAL A 227 21.00 15.90 -15.81
N ASP A 228 20.56 14.82 -16.46
CA ASP A 228 20.48 14.75 -17.92
C ASP A 228 19.07 15.18 -18.36
N GLY A 229 18.95 16.27 -19.13
CA GLY A 229 17.65 16.68 -19.68
C GLY A 229 17.27 18.17 -19.65
N GLY A 230 18.23 19.11 -19.63
CA GLY A 230 17.93 20.47 -20.08
C GLY A 230 17.73 20.48 -21.60
N SER A 231 16.67 21.13 -22.10
CA SER A 231 16.38 21.34 -23.53
C SER A 231 17.65 21.36 -24.39
N ARG A 232 17.73 20.50 -25.41
CA ARG A 232 18.69 20.70 -26.52
C ARG A 232 18.29 21.99 -27.23
N GLY A 233 18.74 23.13 -26.71
CA GLY A 233 18.77 24.37 -27.47
C GLY A 233 19.66 24.21 -28.70
N PRO A 234 19.48 25.05 -29.74
CA PRO A 234 20.39 25.07 -30.87
C PRO A 234 21.81 25.28 -30.35
N ARG A 235 22.80 24.54 -30.89
CA ARG A 235 24.22 24.75 -30.61
C ARG A 235 24.57 26.23 -30.81
N GLY A 236 24.66 26.97 -29.70
CA GLY A 236 25.20 28.30 -29.59
C GLY A 236 26.49 28.22 -28.78
N ALA A 237 27.53 28.85 -29.29
CA ALA A 237 28.91 28.81 -28.80
C ALA A 237 29.07 29.32 -27.37
N ASP A 238 30.02 28.68 -26.67
CA ASP A 238 30.90 29.19 -25.62
C ASP A 238 30.38 30.33 -24.73
N GLY A 239 29.88 29.95 -23.55
CA GLY A 239 29.66 30.83 -22.41
C GLY A 239 30.12 30.14 -21.14
N ALA A 240 31.25 30.60 -20.59
CA ALA A 240 31.85 30.12 -19.36
C ALA A 240 30.85 30.08 -18.20
N SER A 241 30.75 28.93 -17.51
CA SER A 241 30.12 28.84 -16.20
C SER A 241 30.96 27.96 -15.29
N ALA A 242 31.38 28.60 -14.21
CA ALA A 242 31.97 28.12 -12.95
C ALA A 242 32.33 26.63 -12.86
N GLU A 243 33.61 26.40 -12.63
CA GLU A 243 34.18 25.18 -12.07
C GLU A 243 33.40 24.76 -10.82
N VAL A 244 32.68 23.64 -10.91
CA VAL A 244 32.25 22.87 -9.74
C VAL A 244 33.21 21.71 -9.61
N GLU A 245 34.03 21.74 -8.56
CA GLU A 245 34.93 20.67 -8.18
C GLU A 245 34.17 19.35 -7.96
N GLY A 246 34.59 18.29 -8.66
CA GLY A 246 34.18 16.90 -8.42
C GLY A 246 33.56 16.20 -9.62
N VAL A 247 34.05 15.00 -9.94
CA VAL A 247 33.42 14.10 -10.93
C VAL A 247 32.04 13.70 -10.40
N PRO A 248 30.95 13.87 -11.18
CA PRO A 248 29.60 13.53 -10.73
C PRO A 248 29.49 12.05 -10.36
N ILE A 249 28.83 11.76 -9.24
CA ILE A 249 28.74 10.40 -8.67
C ILE A 249 27.83 9.50 -9.51
N ALA A 250 26.79 10.09 -10.11
CA ALA A 250 25.81 9.43 -10.96
C ALA A 250 25.10 10.44 -11.87
N ALA A 251 24.34 9.95 -12.84
CA ALA A 251 23.46 10.75 -13.70
C ALA A 251 21.99 10.29 -13.55
N VAL A 252 21.07 11.26 -13.56
CA VAL A 252 19.62 11.05 -13.43
C VAL A 252 18.88 11.88 -14.47
N GLU A 253 17.89 11.28 -15.13
CA GLU A 253 16.94 12.02 -15.95
C GLU A 253 15.79 12.52 -15.07
N VAL A 254 15.53 13.84 -15.10
CA VAL A 254 14.41 14.44 -14.38
C VAL A 254 13.41 14.97 -15.39
N ALA A 255 12.19 14.43 -15.40
CA ALA A 255 11.16 14.81 -16.36
C ALA A 255 9.89 15.31 -15.67
N LYS A 256 9.34 16.42 -16.21
CA LYS A 256 8.03 16.95 -15.82
C LYS A 256 6.96 16.31 -16.69
N MET A 257 6.33 15.24 -16.20
CA MET A 257 5.33 14.54 -16.99
C MET A 257 4.43 13.67 -16.11
N ASP A 258 3.22 13.38 -16.60
CA ASP A 258 2.34 12.39 -15.98
C ASP A 258 2.96 10.98 -16.10
N ALA A 259 2.90 10.22 -15.02
CA ALA A 259 3.44 8.87 -14.92
C ALA A 259 2.89 7.93 -16.02
N ASN A 260 1.61 8.06 -16.39
CA ASN A 260 1.04 7.27 -17.48
C ASN A 260 1.73 7.59 -18.81
N VAL A 261 2.00 8.86 -19.09
CA VAL A 261 2.60 9.27 -20.36
C VAL A 261 4.01 8.69 -20.47
N ILE A 262 4.84 8.79 -19.43
CA ILE A 262 6.25 8.34 -19.55
C ILE A 262 6.34 6.83 -19.74
N MET A 263 5.48 6.07 -19.06
CA MET A 263 5.40 4.62 -19.21
C MET A 263 4.92 4.21 -20.62
N HIS A 264 4.19 5.07 -21.33
CA HIS A 264 3.81 4.84 -22.73
C HIS A 264 4.91 5.23 -23.74
N LEU A 265 5.72 6.24 -23.43
CA LEU A 265 6.76 6.72 -24.35
C LEU A 265 7.93 5.75 -24.47
N ARG A 266 8.30 5.04 -23.39
CA ARG A 266 9.43 4.11 -23.43
C ARG A 266 9.31 2.96 -22.42
N PRO A 267 9.99 1.83 -22.68
CA PRO A 267 9.99 0.68 -21.77
C PRO A 267 11.01 0.82 -20.63
N PHE A 268 10.68 0.26 -19.47
CA PHE A 268 11.54 0.21 -18.28
C PHE A 268 11.73 -1.23 -17.80
N ASP A 269 12.84 -1.51 -17.13
CA ASP A 269 13.11 -2.79 -16.43
C ASP A 269 12.56 -2.77 -15.00
N TYR A 270 12.58 -1.61 -14.35
CA TYR A 270 12.05 -1.43 -13.01
C TYR A 270 11.14 -0.21 -12.95
N ILE A 271 9.90 -0.39 -12.50
CA ILE A 271 8.92 0.69 -12.35
C ILE A 271 8.44 0.68 -10.90
N HIS A 272 8.55 1.82 -10.23
CA HIS A 272 7.95 2.02 -8.92
C HIS A 272 6.78 3.01 -8.98
N LEU A 273 5.63 2.60 -8.45
CA LEU A 273 4.41 3.38 -8.37
C LEU A 273 4.08 3.63 -6.88
N ASP A 274 4.29 4.86 -6.41
CA ASP A 274 3.86 5.33 -5.08
C ASP A 274 3.02 6.61 -5.17
N PRO A 275 1.83 6.55 -5.79
CA PRO A 275 0.93 7.69 -5.79
C PRO A 275 0.24 7.85 -4.43
N PHE A 276 -0.27 9.06 -4.19
CA PHE A 276 -1.21 9.29 -3.11
C PHE A 276 -2.48 8.46 -3.27
N GLY A 277 -2.81 7.67 -2.25
CA GLY A 277 -3.99 6.82 -2.25
C GLY A 277 -3.77 5.51 -3.01
N THR A 278 -4.26 5.41 -4.24
CA THR A 278 -4.33 4.14 -4.99
C THR A 278 -3.47 4.16 -6.26
N ALA A 279 -2.78 3.07 -6.53
CA ALA A 279 -1.97 2.91 -7.74
C ALA A 279 -2.72 2.35 -8.95
N VAL A 280 -4.00 2.00 -8.79
CA VAL A 280 -4.80 1.31 -9.83
C VAL A 280 -4.81 2.06 -11.17
N ASN A 281 -4.88 3.39 -11.14
CA ASN A 281 -4.97 4.23 -12.33
C ASN A 281 -3.73 4.19 -13.23
N TYR A 282 -2.60 3.66 -12.73
CA TYR A 282 -1.31 3.64 -13.43
C TYR A 282 -0.91 2.23 -13.88
N LEU A 283 -1.63 1.20 -13.45
CA LEU A 283 -1.27 -0.20 -13.72
C LEU A 283 -1.31 -0.53 -15.21
N ASP A 284 -2.32 -0.05 -15.94
CA ASP A 284 -2.44 -0.32 -17.38
C ASP A 284 -1.27 0.27 -18.17
N ALA A 285 -0.83 1.48 -17.81
CA ALA A 285 0.34 2.09 -18.43
C ALA A 285 1.63 1.32 -18.10
N ALA A 286 1.82 0.93 -16.84
CA ALA A 286 2.98 0.17 -16.41
C ALA A 286 3.10 -1.17 -17.15
N PHE A 287 2.02 -1.93 -17.25
CA PHE A 287 2.04 -3.26 -17.88
C PHE A 287 2.12 -3.25 -19.40
N ARG A 288 1.82 -2.14 -20.09
CA ARG A 288 1.90 -2.09 -21.56
C ARG A 288 3.33 -2.26 -22.05
N ASN A 289 4.26 -1.46 -21.53
CA ASN A 289 5.64 -1.36 -22.02
C ASN A 289 6.73 -1.90 -21.10
N VAL A 290 6.41 -2.38 -19.89
CA VAL A 290 7.41 -3.04 -19.03
C VAL A 290 8.11 -4.20 -19.77
N ARG A 291 9.43 -4.30 -19.60
CA ARG A 291 10.25 -5.35 -20.23
C ARG A 291 9.96 -6.71 -19.63
N ASN A 292 10.22 -7.77 -20.41
CA ASN A 292 10.08 -9.13 -19.91
C ASN A 292 11.07 -9.39 -18.76
N LEU A 293 10.59 -10.01 -17.69
CA LEU A 293 11.33 -10.22 -16.43
C LEU A 293 11.68 -8.91 -15.71
N GLY A 294 11.09 -7.78 -16.12
CA GLY A 294 11.12 -6.54 -15.35
C GLY A 294 10.31 -6.65 -14.06
N ILE A 295 10.55 -5.72 -13.14
CA ILE A 295 9.86 -5.65 -11.86
C ILE A 295 8.98 -4.41 -11.80
N ILE A 296 7.75 -4.59 -11.32
CA ILE A 296 6.85 -3.50 -10.96
C ILE A 296 6.65 -3.55 -9.44
N SER A 297 6.96 -2.43 -8.80
CA SER A 297 6.76 -2.21 -7.38
C SER A 297 5.60 -1.23 -7.19
N VAL A 298 4.57 -1.64 -6.44
CA VAL A 298 3.32 -0.91 -6.27
C VAL A 298 3.07 -0.64 -4.80
N THR A 299 2.97 0.62 -4.44
CA THR A 299 2.58 1.07 -3.10
C THR A 299 1.15 1.61 -3.15
N SER A 300 0.33 1.25 -2.16
CA SER A 300 -1.01 1.81 -1.99
C SER A 300 -1.22 2.21 -0.53
N THR A 301 -1.72 3.42 -0.33
CA THR A 301 -1.90 4.09 0.96
C THR A 301 -3.38 4.37 1.28
N ASP A 302 -4.31 3.97 0.40
CA ASP A 302 -5.76 4.15 0.56
C ASP A 302 -6.39 3.15 1.55
N THR A 303 -5.97 3.23 2.81
CA THR A 303 -6.43 2.36 3.92
C THR A 303 -7.96 2.28 4.07
N GLY A 304 -8.69 3.31 3.62
CA GLY A 304 -10.15 3.30 3.58
C GLY A 304 -10.72 2.22 2.67
N SER A 305 -10.17 2.08 1.46
CA SER A 305 -10.56 1.04 0.51
C SER A 305 -9.95 -0.31 0.89
N LEU A 306 -8.65 -0.32 1.24
CA LEU A 306 -7.90 -1.54 1.53
C LEU A 306 -8.45 -2.31 2.73
N TYR A 307 -8.90 -1.60 3.77
CA TYR A 307 -9.36 -2.19 5.03
C TYR A 307 -10.89 -2.14 5.19
N SER A 308 -11.62 -2.18 4.08
CA SER A 308 -13.10 -2.31 4.05
C SER A 308 -13.86 -1.20 4.79
N LYS A 309 -13.31 0.02 4.91
CA LYS A 309 -14.05 1.17 5.46
C LYS A 309 -15.02 1.75 4.44
N SER A 310 -14.66 1.72 3.16
CA SER A 310 -15.44 2.25 2.04
C SER A 310 -15.64 1.20 0.94
N PRO A 311 -16.51 0.18 1.13
CA PRO A 311 -16.64 -0.96 0.22
C PRO A 311 -16.95 -0.59 -1.24
N ASN A 312 -17.72 0.49 -1.47
CA ASN A 312 -18.01 0.97 -2.82
C ASN A 312 -16.75 1.50 -3.52
N VAL A 313 -15.81 2.12 -2.80
CA VAL A 313 -14.52 2.56 -3.35
C VAL A 313 -13.65 1.35 -3.64
N THR A 314 -13.62 0.38 -2.71
CA THR A 314 -12.91 -0.89 -2.90
C THR A 314 -13.39 -1.59 -4.17
N LEU A 315 -14.70 -1.69 -4.39
CA LEU A 315 -15.27 -2.32 -5.57
C LEU A 315 -14.89 -1.57 -6.86
N ARG A 316 -14.90 -0.23 -6.85
CA ARG A 316 -14.53 0.56 -8.03
C ARG A 316 -13.05 0.48 -8.38
N HIS A 317 -12.15 0.59 -7.39
CA HIS A 317 -10.71 0.60 -7.65
C HIS A 317 -10.16 -0.82 -7.82
N TYR A 318 -10.54 -1.75 -6.94
CA TYR A 318 -9.95 -3.08 -6.90
C TYR A 318 -10.87 -4.16 -7.48
N GLY A 319 -12.10 -3.87 -7.90
CA GLY A 319 -12.99 -4.90 -8.46
C GLY A 319 -13.30 -6.05 -7.49
N CYS A 320 -13.16 -5.81 -6.18
CA CYS A 320 -13.24 -6.84 -5.15
C CYS A 320 -14.31 -6.50 -4.13
N HIS A 321 -15.11 -7.51 -3.77
CA HIS A 321 -16.00 -7.44 -2.61
C HIS A 321 -15.26 -7.96 -1.38
N ILE A 322 -15.15 -7.14 -0.34
CA ILE A 322 -14.51 -7.51 0.93
C ILE A 322 -15.39 -7.07 2.11
N VAL A 323 -15.17 -7.70 3.24
CA VAL A 323 -15.77 -7.34 4.53
C VAL A 323 -14.67 -7.16 5.57
N ARG A 324 -15.03 -6.61 6.73
CA ARG A 324 -14.12 -6.54 7.88
C ARG A 324 -13.80 -7.95 8.39
N THR A 325 -12.53 -8.25 8.55
CA THR A 325 -11.98 -9.53 9.02
C THR A 325 -10.77 -9.26 9.90
N GLU A 326 -10.34 -10.22 10.72
CA GLU A 326 -9.12 -10.06 11.54
C GLU A 326 -7.83 -10.14 10.71
N TYR A 327 -7.90 -10.84 9.56
CA TYR A 327 -6.80 -10.98 8.61
C TYR A 327 -6.82 -9.91 7.50
N TYR A 328 -7.43 -8.75 7.78
CA TYR A 328 -7.70 -7.71 6.79
C TYR A 328 -6.44 -7.16 6.09
N LYS A 329 -5.27 -7.19 6.73
CA LYS A 329 -4.02 -6.73 6.10
C LYS A 329 -3.55 -7.69 5.00
N GLU A 330 -3.61 -9.00 5.24
CA GLU A 330 -3.31 -9.99 4.20
C GLU A 330 -4.39 -9.99 3.12
N LEU A 331 -5.66 -9.82 3.50
CA LEU A 331 -6.77 -9.65 2.56
C LEU A 331 -6.53 -8.46 1.61
N ALA A 332 -6.06 -7.33 2.14
CA ALA A 332 -5.69 -6.16 1.36
C ALA A 332 -4.53 -6.43 0.39
N ALA A 333 -3.45 -7.08 0.86
CA ALA A 333 -2.32 -7.45 0.01
C ALA A 333 -2.76 -8.36 -1.16
N ARG A 334 -3.56 -9.40 -0.87
CA ARG A 334 -4.11 -10.30 -1.89
C ARG A 334 -5.05 -9.62 -2.87
N MET A 335 -5.79 -8.60 -2.42
CA MET A 335 -6.64 -7.78 -3.28
C MET A 335 -5.82 -6.90 -4.23
N VAL A 336 -4.77 -6.24 -3.73
CA VAL A 336 -3.86 -5.43 -4.57
C VAL A 336 -3.20 -6.32 -5.63
N ILE A 337 -2.67 -7.48 -5.24
CA ILE A 337 -2.08 -8.45 -6.18
C ILE A 337 -3.11 -8.90 -7.22
N ALA A 338 -4.36 -9.16 -6.83
CA ALA A 338 -5.41 -9.55 -7.76
C ALA A 338 -5.65 -8.47 -8.83
N THR A 339 -5.64 -7.19 -8.44
CA THR A 339 -5.78 -6.07 -9.37
C THR A 339 -4.57 -5.94 -10.29
N VAL A 340 -3.35 -6.09 -9.76
CA VAL A 340 -2.10 -6.11 -10.53
C VAL A 340 -2.10 -7.25 -11.56
N ALA A 341 -2.48 -8.46 -11.15
CA ALA A 341 -2.59 -9.62 -12.04
C ALA A 341 -3.59 -9.41 -13.17
N ARG A 342 -4.76 -8.83 -12.88
CA ARG A 342 -5.76 -8.50 -13.92
C ARG A 342 -5.25 -7.45 -14.91
N ALA A 343 -4.52 -6.44 -14.44
CA ALA A 343 -3.92 -5.44 -15.30
C ALA A 343 -2.83 -6.04 -16.22
N ALA A 344 -1.98 -6.89 -15.67
CA ALA A 344 -0.97 -7.64 -16.44
C ALA A 344 -1.62 -8.52 -17.51
N ALA A 345 -2.67 -9.26 -17.14
CA ALA A 345 -3.33 -10.20 -18.03
C ALA A 345 -3.95 -9.53 -19.26
N ARG A 346 -4.52 -8.32 -19.13
CA ARG A 346 -5.01 -7.51 -20.27
C ARG A 346 -3.93 -7.23 -21.31
N CYS A 347 -2.66 -7.28 -20.91
CA CYS A 347 -1.51 -7.02 -21.77
C CYS A 347 -0.78 -8.31 -22.22
N ASN A 348 -1.41 -9.50 -22.10
CA ASN A 348 -0.81 -10.81 -22.33
C ASN A 348 0.47 -11.04 -21.51
N LYS A 349 0.44 -10.63 -20.24
CA LYS A 349 1.53 -10.82 -19.29
C LYS A 349 1.00 -11.49 -18.01
N GLY A 350 1.78 -12.43 -17.49
CA GLY A 350 1.62 -12.98 -16.15
C GLY A 350 2.44 -12.23 -15.11
N ILE A 351 2.23 -12.58 -13.85
CA ILE A 351 2.99 -12.06 -12.72
C ILE A 351 3.52 -13.19 -11.83
N GLU A 352 4.71 -12.97 -11.28
CA GLU A 352 5.25 -13.69 -10.15
C GLU A 352 5.35 -12.72 -8.97
N VAL A 353 4.79 -13.07 -7.82
CA VAL A 353 4.86 -12.22 -6.62
C VAL A 353 6.20 -12.46 -5.93
N LEU A 354 7.02 -11.42 -5.85
CA LEU A 354 8.32 -11.47 -5.19
C LEU A 354 8.19 -11.15 -3.70
N LEU A 355 7.40 -10.12 -3.40
CA LEU A 355 7.17 -9.65 -2.04
C LEU A 355 5.80 -8.96 -1.92
N ALA A 356 5.06 -9.23 -0.85
CA ALA A 356 3.90 -8.46 -0.45
C ALA A 356 3.97 -8.10 1.05
N VAL A 357 3.96 -6.81 1.37
CA VAL A 357 4.03 -6.29 2.73
C VAL A 357 2.84 -5.38 3.00
N ALA A 358 2.15 -5.58 4.12
CA ALA A 358 1.15 -4.63 4.60
C ALA A 358 1.46 -4.17 6.03
N LEU A 359 1.89 -2.92 6.15
CA LEU A 359 2.14 -2.24 7.42
C LEU A 359 1.02 -1.22 7.70
N GLU A 360 1.11 -0.49 8.82
CA GLU A 360 0.08 0.45 9.23
C GLU A 360 -0.21 1.54 8.19
N HIS A 361 0.82 1.98 7.45
CA HIS A 361 0.75 3.14 6.57
C HIS A 361 0.62 2.81 5.08
N PHE A 362 1.01 1.60 4.66
CA PHE A 362 1.04 1.23 3.25
C PHE A 362 0.89 -0.28 3.04
N VAL A 363 0.43 -0.63 1.85
CA VAL A 363 0.55 -1.97 1.27
C VAL A 363 1.51 -1.88 0.09
N LEU A 364 2.61 -2.63 0.14
CA LEU A 364 3.62 -2.73 -0.91
C LEU A 364 3.54 -4.10 -1.55
N VAL A 365 3.47 -4.14 -2.88
CA VAL A 365 3.48 -5.36 -3.68
C VAL A 365 4.55 -5.22 -4.74
N VAL A 366 5.49 -6.17 -4.80
CA VAL A 366 6.56 -6.25 -5.79
C VAL A 366 6.35 -7.50 -6.62
N VAL A 367 6.22 -7.32 -7.93
CA VAL A 367 5.97 -8.42 -8.88
C VAL A 367 6.99 -8.43 -10.01
N ARG A 368 7.39 -9.62 -10.43
CA ARG A 368 8.13 -9.85 -11.67
C ARG A 368 7.15 -10.14 -12.80
N VAL A 369 7.42 -9.56 -13.96
CA VAL A 369 6.54 -9.65 -15.12
C VAL A 369 6.97 -10.79 -16.04
N LEU A 370 6.03 -11.69 -16.37
CA LEU A 370 6.27 -12.83 -17.23
C LEU A 370 5.52 -12.64 -18.55
N ARG A 371 6.23 -12.48 -19.67
CA ARG A 371 5.60 -12.22 -20.97
C ARG A 371 4.98 -13.48 -21.56
N GLY A 372 3.77 -13.34 -22.12
CA GLY A 372 3.12 -14.36 -22.93
C GLY A 372 1.70 -14.68 -22.44
N PRO A 373 0.79 -15.07 -23.37
CA PRO A 373 -0.60 -15.38 -23.02
C PRO A 373 -0.70 -16.54 -22.03
N THR A 374 0.12 -17.59 -22.18
CA THR A 374 0.15 -18.71 -21.22
C THR A 374 0.46 -18.25 -19.80
N GLN A 375 1.39 -17.30 -19.64
CA GLN A 375 1.75 -16.76 -18.33
C GLN A 375 0.62 -15.90 -17.75
N ALA A 376 -0.10 -15.17 -18.61
CA ALA A 376 -1.31 -14.44 -18.22
C ALA A 376 -2.39 -15.41 -17.72
N ASP A 377 -2.66 -16.48 -18.46
CA ASP A 377 -3.64 -17.51 -18.07
C ASP A 377 -3.30 -18.17 -16.74
N GLU A 378 -2.04 -18.54 -16.52
CA GLU A 378 -1.59 -19.09 -15.23
C GLU A 378 -1.76 -18.12 -14.07
N SER A 379 -1.55 -16.82 -14.30
CA SER A 379 -1.78 -15.79 -13.29
C SER A 379 -3.27 -15.61 -13.00
N VAL A 380 -4.12 -15.63 -14.03
CA VAL A 380 -5.58 -15.50 -13.89
C VAL A 380 -6.18 -16.71 -13.16
N LYS A 381 -5.66 -17.93 -13.35
CA LYS A 381 -6.08 -19.14 -12.60
C LYS A 381 -5.88 -19.03 -11.09
N LYS A 382 -4.99 -18.14 -10.63
CA LYS A 382 -4.74 -17.85 -9.22
C LYS A 382 -5.70 -16.80 -8.65
N LEU A 383 -6.56 -16.18 -9.46
CA LEU A 383 -7.61 -15.28 -9.01
C LEU A 383 -8.83 -16.08 -8.57
N ARG A 384 -9.04 -16.18 -7.27
CA ARG A 384 -10.09 -17.03 -6.68
C ARG A 384 -10.95 -16.26 -5.70
N LYS A 385 -12.20 -16.66 -5.59
CA LYS A 385 -13.09 -16.18 -4.53
C LYS A 385 -12.77 -16.92 -3.23
N LEU A 386 -12.96 -16.24 -2.10
CA LEU A 386 -12.75 -16.78 -0.77
C LEU A 386 -14.11 -16.86 -0.07
N VAL A 387 -14.51 -18.04 0.39
CA VAL A 387 -15.65 -18.15 1.31
C VAL A 387 -15.12 -18.00 2.73
N HIS A 388 -15.78 -17.19 3.55
CA HIS A 388 -15.38 -16.86 4.92
C HIS A 388 -16.57 -16.95 5.87
N CYS A 389 -16.39 -17.63 7.01
CA CYS A 389 -17.34 -17.63 8.12
C CYS A 389 -17.19 -16.35 8.94
N GLN A 390 -18.22 -15.50 8.99
CA GLN A 390 -18.20 -14.28 9.81
C GLN A 390 -18.20 -14.57 11.32
N TRP A 391 -18.51 -15.80 11.72
CA TRP A 391 -18.56 -16.20 13.13
C TRP A 391 -17.22 -16.72 13.64
N CYS A 392 -16.73 -17.82 13.05
CA CYS A 392 -15.53 -18.51 13.52
C CYS A 392 -14.26 -18.15 12.75
N GLU A 393 -14.38 -17.44 11.63
CA GLU A 393 -13.31 -17.05 10.71
C GLU A 393 -12.66 -18.15 9.89
N GLU A 394 -13.26 -19.33 9.88
CA GLU A 394 -12.94 -20.37 8.91
C GLU A 394 -13.07 -19.81 7.49
N ARG A 395 -12.17 -20.22 6.59
CA ARG A 395 -12.12 -19.68 5.25
C ARG A 395 -11.43 -20.60 4.27
N VAL A 396 -11.93 -20.64 3.04
CA VAL A 396 -11.39 -21.49 1.98
C VAL A 396 -11.49 -20.80 0.63
N PHE A 397 -10.44 -20.91 -0.19
CA PHE A 397 -10.50 -20.48 -1.58
C PHE A 397 -11.31 -21.47 -2.39
N LEU A 398 -12.29 -20.97 -3.14
CA LEU A 398 -13.08 -21.82 -4.05
C LEU A 398 -12.19 -22.41 -5.14
N LYS A 399 -12.37 -23.70 -5.41
CA LYS A 399 -11.66 -24.41 -6.49
C LYS A 399 -12.19 -23.95 -7.85
N LEU A 400 -11.34 -24.04 -8.88
CA LEU A 400 -11.75 -23.82 -10.27
C LEU A 400 -12.65 -24.99 -10.71
N GLY A 401 -13.93 -24.73 -11.00
CA GLY A 401 -14.87 -25.75 -11.48
C GLY A 401 -16.33 -25.29 -11.48
N ASN A 402 -17.18 -25.97 -12.26
CA ASN A 402 -18.61 -25.66 -12.40
C ASN A 402 -19.47 -26.15 -11.22
N MET A 403 -18.94 -27.07 -10.39
CA MET A 403 -19.58 -27.55 -9.18
C MET A 403 -19.02 -26.78 -8.00
N VAL A 404 -19.82 -25.87 -7.44
CA VAL A 404 -19.42 -25.08 -6.28
C VAL A 404 -19.80 -25.85 -5.02
N ASP A 405 -18.85 -26.56 -4.43
CA ASP A 405 -18.98 -26.96 -3.04
C ASP A 405 -18.71 -25.71 -2.18
N ASP A 406 -19.75 -24.88 -2.00
CA ASP A 406 -19.73 -23.63 -1.23
C ASP A 406 -19.65 -23.88 0.29
N THR A 407 -19.33 -25.12 0.70
CA THR A 407 -19.31 -25.48 2.11
C THR A 407 -17.99 -25.10 2.76
N LEU A 408 -18.10 -24.37 3.87
CA LEU A 408 -17.00 -24.16 4.78
C LEU A 408 -16.79 -25.43 5.61
N PRO A 409 -15.55 -25.78 5.97
CA PRO A 409 -15.27 -26.89 6.88
C PRO A 409 -15.96 -26.76 8.25
N CYS A 410 -16.36 -25.56 8.65
CA CYS A 410 -17.04 -25.32 9.93
C CYS A 410 -18.54 -25.65 9.87
N ASN A 411 -19.08 -26.15 10.97
CA ASN A 411 -20.51 -26.46 11.14
C ASN A 411 -21.37 -25.26 11.63
N CYS A 412 -20.83 -24.03 11.64
CA CYS A 412 -21.51 -22.86 12.21
C CYS A 412 -22.87 -22.53 11.57
N HIS A 413 -23.10 -22.94 10.32
CA HIS A 413 -24.38 -22.77 9.64
C HIS A 413 -25.51 -23.61 10.27
N GLY A 414 -25.19 -24.77 10.84
CA GLY A 414 -26.18 -25.63 11.52
C GLY A 414 -26.46 -25.22 12.97
N SER A 415 -25.52 -24.52 13.61
CA SER A 415 -25.60 -24.14 15.03
C SER A 415 -26.17 -22.75 15.29
N LEU A 416 -26.30 -21.90 14.26
CA LEU A 416 -26.72 -20.50 14.40
C LEU A 416 -27.81 -20.15 13.38
N PRO A 417 -28.82 -19.34 13.74
CA PRO A 417 -29.80 -18.83 12.79
C PRO A 417 -29.14 -17.83 11.83
N GLY A 418 -29.14 -18.14 10.52
CA GLY A 418 -28.70 -17.25 9.44
C GLY A 418 -27.53 -17.78 8.59
N LYS A 419 -27.28 -17.13 7.45
CA LYS A 419 -26.12 -17.43 6.60
C LYS A 419 -24.85 -16.83 7.22
N THR A 420 -24.01 -17.68 7.80
CA THR A 420 -22.72 -17.28 8.41
C THR A 420 -21.58 -17.14 7.39
N ALA A 421 -21.74 -17.73 6.21
CA ALA A 421 -20.76 -17.72 5.13
C ALA A 421 -20.94 -16.51 4.21
N VAL A 422 -19.85 -15.80 3.93
CA VAL A 422 -19.79 -14.69 2.96
C VAL A 422 -18.68 -14.95 1.95
N GLN A 423 -18.95 -14.64 0.68
CA GLN A 423 -18.00 -14.77 -0.41
C GLN A 423 -17.27 -13.43 -0.64
N LEU A 424 -15.94 -13.46 -0.59
CA LEU A 424 -15.03 -12.34 -0.80
C LEU A 424 -14.25 -12.50 -2.12
N GLY A 425 -13.72 -11.39 -2.63
CA GLY A 425 -12.82 -11.35 -3.78
C GLY A 425 -13.44 -10.90 -5.09
N PRO A 426 -12.85 -11.30 -6.24
CA PRO A 426 -11.75 -12.28 -6.38
C PRO A 426 -10.41 -11.78 -5.82
N LEU A 427 -9.68 -12.67 -5.15
CA LEU A 427 -8.39 -12.39 -4.49
C LEU A 427 -7.28 -13.24 -5.11
N TRP A 428 -6.03 -12.83 -4.89
CA TRP A 428 -4.88 -13.66 -5.20
C TRP A 428 -4.80 -14.84 -4.22
N SER A 429 -4.88 -16.06 -4.74
CA SER A 429 -4.78 -17.30 -3.96
C SER A 429 -3.37 -17.89 -3.93
N GLY A 430 -2.47 -17.43 -4.80
CA GLY A 430 -1.09 -17.93 -4.86
C GLY A 430 -0.19 -17.42 -3.72
N PRO A 431 1.12 -17.72 -3.81
CA PRO A 431 2.15 -17.24 -2.89
C PRO A 431 2.24 -15.72 -2.85
N LEU A 432 2.62 -15.20 -1.69
CA LEU A 432 2.87 -13.77 -1.43
C LEU A 432 4.35 -13.41 -1.45
N PHE A 433 5.22 -14.42 -1.53
CA PHE A 433 6.65 -14.31 -1.31
C PHE A 433 7.41 -15.25 -2.23
N ASN A 434 8.54 -14.79 -2.77
CA ASN A 434 9.58 -15.64 -3.32
C ASN A 434 10.74 -15.70 -2.31
N THR A 435 10.96 -16.85 -1.69
CA THR A 435 11.98 -17.03 -0.63
C THR A 435 13.39 -16.76 -1.12
N GLY A 436 13.74 -17.17 -2.34
CA GLY A 436 15.05 -16.92 -2.94
C GLY A 436 15.30 -15.42 -3.11
N PHE A 437 14.31 -14.70 -3.62
CA PHE A 437 14.34 -13.24 -3.75
C PHE A 437 14.47 -12.56 -2.38
N LEU A 438 13.71 -12.97 -1.37
CA LEU A 438 13.79 -12.41 -0.01
C LEU A 438 15.17 -12.61 0.64
N ARG A 439 15.82 -13.77 0.41
CA ARG A 439 17.18 -14.03 0.89
C ARG A 439 18.18 -13.08 0.23
N ARG A 440 18.07 -12.85 -1.08
CA ARG A 440 18.90 -11.85 -1.79
C ARG A 440 18.61 -10.42 -1.31
N MET A 441 17.34 -10.09 -1.03
CA MET A 441 16.99 -8.80 -0.43
C MET A 441 17.64 -8.60 0.95
N LEU A 442 17.74 -9.67 1.77
CA LEU A 442 18.43 -9.60 3.06
C LEU A 442 19.93 -9.32 2.86
N SER A 443 20.57 -9.98 1.89
CA SER A 443 21.97 -9.70 1.53
C SER A 443 22.17 -8.25 1.09
N ALA A 444 21.30 -7.74 0.20
CA ALA A 444 21.33 -6.34 -0.24
C ALA A 444 21.13 -5.36 0.93
N ALA A 445 20.22 -5.66 1.86
CA ALA A 445 19.99 -4.84 3.04
C ALA A 445 21.25 -4.77 3.95
N VAL A 446 22.00 -5.87 4.09
CA VAL A 446 23.26 -5.90 4.84
C VAL A 446 24.34 -5.11 4.09
N GLN A 447 24.51 -5.35 2.79
CA GLN A 447 25.51 -4.70 1.95
C GLN A 447 25.37 -3.17 1.92
N HIS A 448 24.13 -2.67 1.95
CA HIS A 448 23.83 -1.25 1.94
C HIS A 448 23.52 -0.67 3.34
N SER A 449 23.87 -1.38 4.41
CA SER A 449 23.75 -0.92 5.81
C SER A 449 22.32 -0.47 6.21
N MET A 450 21.31 -1.24 5.79
CA MET A 450 19.90 -1.00 6.11
C MET A 450 19.42 -1.87 7.29
N ASP A 451 20.03 -1.67 8.46
CA ASP A 451 19.79 -2.51 9.64
C ASP A 451 18.32 -2.52 10.10
N ASP A 452 17.62 -1.41 9.93
CA ASP A 452 16.22 -1.24 10.36
C ASP A 452 15.25 -2.26 9.73
N ILE A 453 15.49 -2.67 8.47
CA ILE A 453 14.58 -3.57 7.75
C ILE A 453 14.97 -5.04 7.86
N GLN A 454 16.19 -5.35 8.28
CA GLN A 454 16.66 -6.75 8.35
C GLN A 454 15.76 -7.63 9.23
N PRO A 455 15.25 -7.20 10.40
CA PRO A 455 14.32 -8.01 11.20
C PRO A 455 13.01 -8.32 10.46
N LEU A 456 12.50 -7.34 9.69
CA LEU A 456 11.31 -7.52 8.87
C LEU A 456 11.59 -8.53 7.75
N VAL A 457 12.66 -8.37 6.98
CA VAL A 457 13.03 -9.30 5.90
C VAL A 457 13.25 -10.73 6.43
N LYS A 458 13.91 -10.89 7.58
CA LYS A 458 14.05 -12.21 8.26
C LYS A 458 12.69 -12.81 8.62
N THR A 459 11.76 -11.99 9.10
CA THR A 459 10.38 -12.42 9.39
C THR A 459 9.66 -12.87 8.13
N LEU A 460 9.82 -12.14 7.02
CA LEU A 460 9.22 -12.46 5.73
C LEU A 460 9.78 -13.76 5.15
N ILE A 461 11.09 -14.03 5.30
CA ILE A 461 11.70 -15.31 4.91
C ILE A 461 11.05 -16.47 5.69
N CYS A 462 10.96 -16.34 7.02
CA CYS A 462 10.30 -17.33 7.88
C CYS A 462 8.82 -17.53 7.50
N GLU A 463 8.12 -16.45 7.16
CA GLU A 463 6.72 -16.48 6.73
C GLU A 463 6.52 -17.14 5.35
N SER A 464 7.49 -16.98 4.44
CA SER A 464 7.49 -17.60 3.12
C SER A 464 7.67 -19.11 3.17
N GLU A 465 8.48 -19.61 4.12
CA GLU A 465 8.72 -21.04 4.33
C GLU A 465 7.74 -21.64 5.35
N CYS A 466 6.96 -20.80 6.05
CA CYS A 466 6.15 -21.16 7.21
C CYS A 466 6.98 -21.90 8.29
N THR A 467 8.11 -21.29 8.66
CA THR A 467 9.06 -21.81 9.65
C THR A 467 9.30 -20.81 10.78
N THR A 468 9.89 -21.28 11.89
CA THR A 468 10.29 -20.41 13.01
C THR A 468 11.72 -19.92 12.84
N LEU A 469 12.02 -18.74 13.40
CA LEU A 469 13.33 -18.10 13.29
C LEU A 469 14.48 -18.94 13.89
N LYS A 470 14.20 -19.78 14.90
CA LYS A 470 15.20 -20.72 15.45
C LYS A 470 15.64 -21.78 14.44
N SER A 471 14.72 -22.21 13.57
CA SER A 471 14.96 -23.18 12.50
C SER A 471 15.87 -22.61 11.40
N LEU A 472 15.75 -21.31 11.13
CA LEU A 472 16.57 -20.62 10.12
C LEU A 472 18.07 -20.61 10.47
N VAL A 473 18.41 -20.57 11.76
CA VAL A 473 19.81 -20.52 12.25
C VAL A 473 20.47 -21.90 12.29
N HIS A 474 19.67 -22.98 12.39
CA HIS A 474 20.16 -24.36 12.53
C HIS A 474 19.98 -25.20 11.25
N GLY A 475 19.42 -24.63 10.18
CA GLY A 475 19.33 -25.29 8.88
C GLY A 475 20.70 -25.28 8.17
N PRO A 476 21.07 -26.35 7.43
CA PRO A 476 22.28 -26.32 6.62
C PRO A 476 22.19 -25.14 5.65
N SER A 477 23.25 -24.34 5.60
CA SER A 477 23.46 -23.27 4.61
C SER A 477 23.67 -23.90 3.21
N ALA A 478 22.67 -24.60 2.71
CA ALA A 478 22.61 -24.98 1.32
C ALA A 478 22.21 -23.73 0.54
N LEU A 479 23.20 -23.07 -0.05
CA LEU A 479 23.02 -22.32 -1.29
C LEU A 479 22.56 -23.33 -2.35
N THR A 480 21.28 -23.71 -2.28
CA THR A 480 20.69 -24.53 -3.32
C THR A 480 20.51 -23.62 -4.51
N ASN A 481 21.28 -23.86 -5.57
CA ASN A 481 21.03 -23.30 -6.89
C ASN A 481 19.60 -23.70 -7.31
N GLN A 482 18.61 -22.89 -6.93
CA GLN A 482 17.26 -23.03 -7.43
C GLN A 482 17.24 -22.50 -8.85
N VAL A 483 16.96 -23.40 -9.79
CA VAL A 483 16.74 -23.06 -11.19
C VAL A 483 15.43 -22.27 -11.27
N GLU A 484 15.53 -20.94 -11.33
CA GLU A 484 14.40 -20.06 -11.65
C GLU A 484 14.22 -19.98 -13.17
N CYS A 485 13.00 -20.27 -13.65
CA CYS A 485 12.50 -19.89 -14.98
C CYS A 485 13.26 -20.39 -16.23
N GLY A 486 13.77 -21.63 -16.27
CA GLY A 486 14.09 -22.30 -17.54
C GLY A 486 15.12 -21.60 -18.45
N VAL A 487 15.97 -20.73 -17.90
CA VAL A 487 17.07 -20.09 -18.62
C VAL A 487 18.34 -20.17 -17.78
N VAL A 488 19.41 -20.70 -18.34
CA VAL A 488 20.74 -20.76 -17.72
C VAL A 488 21.33 -19.35 -17.70
N ILE A 489 21.40 -18.74 -16.51
CA ILE A 489 22.14 -17.49 -16.29
C ILE A 489 23.58 -17.88 -15.96
N LYS A 490 24.51 -17.57 -16.87
CA LYS A 490 25.96 -17.75 -16.62
C LYS A 490 26.42 -16.63 -15.67
N THR A 491 26.71 -16.99 -14.43
CA THR A 491 27.48 -16.12 -13.54
C THR A 491 28.94 -16.13 -14.01
N LEU A 492 29.49 -14.96 -14.35
CA LEU A 492 30.91 -14.79 -14.62
C LEU A 492 31.69 -15.04 -13.32
N GLN A 493 32.47 -16.11 -13.28
CA GLN A 493 33.49 -16.32 -12.26
C GLN A 493 34.75 -15.56 -12.70
N SER A 494 35.15 -14.55 -11.92
CA SER A 494 36.50 -13.97 -11.98
C SER A 494 37.46 -14.88 -11.21
N GLY A 495 38.61 -15.22 -11.83
CA GLY A 495 39.69 -16.07 -11.30
C GLY A 495 40.29 -15.58 -9.97
N GLU A 496 41.18 -16.32 -9.31
CA GLU A 496 42.36 -17.03 -9.81
C GLU A 496 42.68 -18.26 -8.91
N GLU A 497 43.19 -19.34 -9.49
CA GLU A 497 44.48 -19.93 -9.09
C GLU A 497 44.92 -21.07 -10.04
N SER A 498 46.22 -21.15 -10.22
CA SER A 498 47.01 -21.83 -11.24
C SER A 498 47.47 -23.25 -10.87
N GLY A 499 47.55 -24.18 -11.85
CA GLY A 499 48.40 -25.39 -11.76
C GLY A 499 47.94 -26.58 -12.64
N PRO A 500 48.84 -27.46 -13.12
CA PRO A 500 48.93 -27.78 -14.55
C PRO A 500 48.47 -29.18 -14.99
N ASP A 501 48.25 -29.28 -16.31
CA ASP A 501 48.38 -30.43 -17.23
C ASP A 501 47.81 -31.81 -16.88
N GLN A 502 46.90 -32.32 -17.75
CA GLN A 502 47.20 -33.46 -18.64
C GLN A 502 46.08 -33.75 -19.67
N SER A 503 46.50 -33.66 -20.94
CA SER A 503 46.12 -34.43 -22.15
C SER A 503 44.81 -35.24 -22.23
N GLY A 504 44.07 -35.10 -23.34
CA GLY A 504 43.31 -36.25 -23.89
C GLY A 504 42.12 -36.00 -24.83
N LYS A 505 42.41 -35.85 -26.14
CA LYS A 505 41.63 -36.30 -27.32
C LYS A 505 40.21 -35.75 -27.61
N ARG A 506 40.15 -35.09 -28.79
CA ARG A 506 38.97 -34.86 -29.64
C ARG A 506 38.26 -36.16 -30.04
N LYS A 507 36.92 -36.12 -30.13
CA LYS A 507 36.15 -36.72 -31.24
C LYS A 507 34.80 -35.99 -31.44
N THR A 508 34.57 -35.61 -32.69
CA THR A 508 33.37 -35.05 -33.31
C THR A 508 32.33 -36.14 -33.60
N GLY A 509 31.04 -35.74 -33.68
CA GLY A 509 30.01 -36.53 -34.37
C GLY A 509 28.59 -36.35 -33.80
N GLU A 510 27.70 -35.81 -34.63
CA GLU A 510 26.30 -35.48 -34.38
C GLU A 510 25.37 -36.70 -34.18
N ASP A 511 24.30 -36.46 -33.41
CA ASP A 511 22.88 -36.63 -33.82
C ASP A 511 21.97 -37.50 -32.93
N SER A 512 20.85 -36.86 -32.57
CA SER A 512 19.51 -37.34 -32.24
C SER A 512 19.29 -38.47 -31.22
N GLY A 513 18.62 -38.07 -30.12
CA GLY A 513 17.99 -38.99 -29.17
C GLY A 513 17.16 -38.26 -28.12
N ASN A 514 15.97 -37.80 -28.51
CA ASN A 514 14.94 -37.23 -27.64
C ASN A 514 14.68 -38.13 -26.41
N VAL A 515 15.16 -37.70 -25.24
CA VAL A 515 14.64 -38.18 -23.94
C VAL A 515 14.53 -36.98 -23.03
N VAL A 516 13.48 -36.19 -23.22
CA VAL A 516 13.00 -35.25 -22.19
C VAL A 516 12.44 -36.12 -21.05
N LYS A 517 13.32 -36.53 -20.14
CA LYS A 517 12.91 -36.99 -18.81
C LYS A 517 12.22 -35.79 -18.14
N LYS A 518 10.90 -35.83 -18.17
CA LYS A 518 9.98 -34.99 -17.41
C LYS A 518 10.30 -35.14 -15.92
N LEU A 519 11.33 -34.42 -15.48
CA LEU A 519 11.71 -34.33 -14.09
C LEU A 519 10.60 -33.56 -13.39
N LYS A 520 9.87 -34.25 -12.53
CA LYS A 520 8.82 -33.67 -11.69
C LYS A 520 9.41 -32.42 -11.02
N SER A 521 8.78 -31.27 -11.26
CA SER A 521 9.03 -30.05 -10.53
C SER A 521 8.86 -30.36 -9.04
N ASP A 522 9.96 -30.29 -8.29
CA ASP A 522 9.92 -30.33 -6.84
C ASP A 522 9.12 -29.09 -6.41
N ALA A 523 7.86 -29.30 -6.03
CA ALA A 523 6.93 -28.24 -5.70
C ALA A 523 7.40 -27.62 -4.38
N SER A 524 8.10 -26.49 -4.46
CA SER A 524 8.38 -25.65 -3.30
C SER A 524 7.07 -25.48 -2.51
N LEU A 525 7.02 -26.03 -1.29
CA LEU A 525 5.81 -26.09 -0.49
C LEU A 525 5.32 -24.67 -0.16
N GLU A 526 4.33 -24.21 -0.91
CA GLU A 526 3.72 -22.89 -0.73
C GLU A 526 3.32 -22.68 0.74
N HIS A 527 3.48 -21.45 1.23
CA HIS A 527 3.04 -21.12 2.58
C HIS A 527 1.50 -21.19 2.66
N PRO A 528 0.94 -21.58 3.82
CA PRO A 528 -0.49 -21.54 4.03
C PRO A 528 -1.08 -20.15 3.77
N PRO A 529 -2.30 -20.04 3.20
CA PRO A 529 -2.96 -18.76 3.04
C PRO A 529 -3.50 -18.24 4.37
N PHE A 530 -3.38 -16.94 4.61
CA PHE A 530 -3.82 -16.25 5.81
C PHE A 530 -3.12 -16.72 7.11
N TYR A 531 -3.60 -16.20 8.24
CA TYR A 531 -3.09 -16.48 9.58
C TYR A 531 -4.23 -16.46 10.59
N TYR A 532 -4.02 -17.04 11.77
CA TYR A 532 -4.96 -17.00 12.88
C TYR A 532 -4.42 -16.08 13.98
N SER A 533 -5.26 -15.19 14.51
CA SER A 533 -4.91 -14.41 15.69
C SER A 533 -5.18 -15.24 16.94
N ILE A 534 -4.19 -15.37 17.82
CA ILE A 534 -4.37 -16.09 19.09
C ILE A 534 -5.41 -15.42 19.99
N HIS A 535 -5.49 -14.08 19.97
CA HIS A 535 -6.44 -13.32 20.80
C HIS A 535 -7.87 -13.50 20.31
N ARG A 536 -8.08 -13.52 18.99
CA ARG A 536 -9.40 -13.72 18.41
C ARG A 536 -9.99 -15.09 18.77
N HIS A 537 -9.15 -16.12 18.80
CA HIS A 537 -9.56 -17.49 19.09
C HIS A 537 -9.34 -17.89 20.56
N SER A 538 -9.05 -16.92 21.42
CA SER A 538 -8.91 -17.13 22.85
C SER A 538 -10.21 -17.59 23.50
N ILE A 539 -10.07 -18.40 24.55
CA ILE A 539 -11.21 -18.92 25.31
C ILE A 539 -11.43 -18.01 26.51
N ARG A 540 -12.67 -17.52 26.66
CA ARG A 540 -13.04 -16.67 27.80
C ARG A 540 -12.79 -17.41 29.12
N GLY A 541 -12.14 -16.73 30.06
CA GLY A 541 -11.81 -17.29 31.38
C GLY A 541 -10.57 -18.19 31.39
N MET A 542 -9.79 -18.23 30.30
CA MET A 542 -8.51 -18.92 30.25
C MET A 542 -7.35 -17.96 29.94
N ASN A 543 -6.23 -18.18 30.62
CA ASN A 543 -4.94 -17.56 30.35
C ASN A 543 -4.28 -18.26 29.16
N MET A 544 -4.07 -17.52 28.08
CA MET A 544 -3.42 -18.02 26.87
C MET A 544 -1.92 -18.23 27.07
N PRO A 545 -1.32 -19.24 26.41
CA PRO A 545 0.12 -19.38 26.34
C PRO A 545 0.77 -18.18 25.64
N LYS A 546 2.01 -17.84 26.03
CA LYS A 546 2.82 -16.84 25.31
C LYS A 546 3.01 -17.31 23.86
N LEU A 547 2.96 -16.37 22.91
CA LEU A 547 3.02 -16.65 21.46
C LEU A 547 4.17 -17.60 21.08
N ASN A 548 5.40 -17.35 21.55
CA ASN A 548 6.55 -18.21 21.25
C ASN A 548 6.38 -19.65 21.74
N LYS A 549 5.74 -19.84 22.89
CA LYS A 549 5.47 -21.16 23.45
C LYS A 549 4.36 -21.85 22.66
N PHE A 550 3.36 -21.09 22.24
CA PHE A 550 2.27 -21.61 21.43
C PHE A 550 2.73 -22.06 20.03
N LEU A 551 3.63 -21.30 19.39
CA LEU A 551 4.29 -21.74 18.14
C LEU A 551 4.99 -23.09 18.33
N GLN A 552 5.73 -23.26 19.43
CA GLN A 552 6.39 -24.53 19.74
C GLN A 552 5.38 -25.68 19.91
N TYR A 553 4.26 -25.48 20.61
CA TYR A 553 3.24 -26.52 20.77
C TYR A 553 2.62 -26.95 19.43
N LEU A 554 2.42 -26.02 18.49
CA LEU A 554 1.96 -26.34 17.15
C LEU A 554 3.03 -27.09 16.35
N THR A 555 4.31 -26.70 16.45
CA THR A 555 5.43 -27.46 15.86
C THR A 555 5.50 -28.89 16.41
N GLU A 556 5.39 -29.05 17.73
CA GLU A 556 5.38 -30.36 18.41
C GLU A 556 4.17 -31.23 18.02
N ALA A 557 3.06 -30.60 17.64
CA ALA A 557 1.89 -31.26 17.09
C ALA A 557 2.04 -31.62 15.59
N GLY A 558 3.17 -31.31 14.96
CA GLY A 558 3.51 -31.67 13.58
C GLY A 558 3.12 -30.65 12.52
N PHE A 559 2.70 -29.43 12.90
CA PHE A 559 2.30 -28.39 11.95
C PHE A 559 3.45 -27.46 11.58
N ARG A 560 3.45 -26.97 10.34
CA ARG A 560 4.28 -25.85 9.92
C ARG A 560 3.76 -24.60 10.59
N VAL A 561 4.66 -23.77 11.11
CA VAL A 561 4.31 -22.54 11.80
C VAL A 561 5.31 -21.44 11.58
N SER A 562 4.79 -20.23 11.41
CA SER A 562 5.57 -19.01 11.48
C SER A 562 4.77 -17.90 12.15
N ARG A 563 5.49 -16.87 12.61
CA ARG A 563 4.88 -15.56 12.80
C ARG A 563 4.49 -14.98 11.45
N THR A 564 3.66 -13.95 11.46
CA THR A 564 3.36 -13.15 10.27
C THR A 564 3.62 -11.68 10.54
N HIS A 565 4.10 -10.96 9.53
CA HIS A 565 4.26 -9.51 9.63
C HIS A 565 2.90 -8.76 9.63
N PHE A 566 1.81 -9.41 9.20
CA PHE A 566 0.48 -8.80 9.11
C PHE A 566 -0.12 -8.50 10.50
N ASP A 567 0.14 -9.36 11.49
CA ASP A 567 -0.38 -9.23 12.85
C ASP A 567 0.70 -9.66 13.86
N PRO A 568 1.11 -8.81 14.82
CA PRO A 568 2.04 -9.16 15.88
C PRO A 568 1.66 -10.40 16.70
N THR A 569 0.37 -10.73 16.73
CA THR A 569 -0.22 -11.87 17.45
C THR A 569 -0.70 -12.98 16.50
N GLY A 570 -0.45 -12.82 15.21
CA GLY A 570 -0.84 -13.75 14.16
C GLY A 570 0.11 -14.94 14.06
N VAL A 571 -0.48 -16.10 13.81
CA VAL A 571 0.21 -17.36 13.54
C VAL A 571 -0.21 -17.86 12.18
N ARG A 572 0.75 -18.02 11.27
CA ARG A 572 0.51 -18.73 10.00
C ARG A 572 0.85 -20.20 10.22
N THR A 573 -0.05 -21.09 9.80
CA THR A 573 0.09 -22.53 9.96
C THR A 573 -0.73 -23.29 8.92
N ASP A 574 -0.34 -24.53 8.64
CA ASP A 574 -1.10 -25.49 7.84
C ASP A 574 -2.14 -26.27 8.66
N ALA A 575 -2.20 -26.05 9.98
CA ALA A 575 -3.29 -26.55 10.82
C ALA A 575 -4.64 -25.95 10.41
N THR A 576 -5.68 -26.78 10.41
CA THR A 576 -7.08 -26.29 10.33
C THR A 576 -7.44 -25.45 11.54
N LEU A 577 -8.48 -24.61 11.44
CA LEU A 577 -8.94 -23.81 12.58
C LEU A 577 -9.32 -24.67 13.79
N GLU A 578 -9.92 -25.84 13.55
CA GLU A 578 -10.29 -26.80 14.60
C GLU A 578 -9.05 -27.33 15.32
N GLN A 579 -8.04 -27.78 14.58
CA GLN A 579 -6.76 -28.23 15.14
C GLN A 579 -6.05 -27.10 15.90
N PHE A 580 -6.01 -25.90 15.33
CA PHE A 580 -5.45 -24.71 15.97
C PHE A 580 -6.11 -24.42 17.32
N LYS A 581 -7.46 -24.43 17.37
CA LYS A 581 -8.23 -24.24 18.60
C LYS A 581 -8.03 -25.37 19.60
N SER A 582 -7.95 -26.62 19.14
CA SER A 582 -7.70 -27.77 20.01
C SER A 582 -6.35 -27.64 20.74
N VAL A 583 -5.28 -27.31 20.02
CA VAL A 583 -3.96 -27.05 20.62
C VAL A 583 -4.02 -25.85 21.56
N LEU A 584 -4.67 -24.75 21.16
CA LEU A 584 -4.81 -23.57 22.02
C LEU A 584 -5.55 -23.88 23.33
N THR A 585 -6.63 -24.66 23.25
CA THR A 585 -7.43 -25.09 24.41
C THR A 585 -6.61 -25.95 25.36
N LYS A 586 -5.90 -26.95 24.82
CA LYS A 586 -5.08 -27.90 25.58
C LYS A 586 -4.03 -27.22 26.44
N TYR A 587 -3.44 -26.12 25.95
CA TYR A 587 -2.34 -25.43 26.63
C TYR A 587 -2.72 -24.08 27.26
N SER A 588 -4.02 -23.76 27.30
CA SER A 588 -4.53 -22.62 28.05
C SER A 588 -4.86 -23.03 29.49
N VAL A 589 -4.66 -22.13 30.46
CA VAL A 589 -4.85 -22.43 31.90
C VAL A 589 -6.04 -21.63 32.43
N PRO A 590 -6.95 -22.18 33.26
CA PRO A 590 -8.03 -21.39 33.86
C PRO A 590 -7.51 -20.18 34.63
N THR A 591 -8.12 -19.01 34.45
CA THR A 591 -7.65 -17.75 35.06
C THR A 591 -7.62 -17.78 36.59
N TYR A 592 -8.45 -18.63 37.22
CA TYR A 592 -8.52 -18.79 38.68
C TYR A 592 -7.39 -19.66 39.29
N ALA A 593 -6.64 -20.41 38.48
CA ALA A 593 -5.61 -21.34 38.99
C ALA A 593 -4.32 -20.64 39.44
N THR A 594 -4.13 -19.35 39.09
CA THR A 594 -2.95 -18.56 39.46
C THR A 594 -3.03 -17.88 40.83
N ALA A 595 -4.16 -17.97 41.54
CA ALA A 595 -4.37 -17.29 42.83
C ALA A 595 -3.92 -18.08 44.07
N THR A 596 -3.52 -19.35 43.93
CA THR A 596 -3.30 -20.27 45.07
C THR A 596 -1.82 -20.55 45.42
N GLN A 597 -0.85 -19.80 44.88
CA GLN A 597 0.58 -20.06 45.13
C GLN A 597 1.34 -18.98 45.93
N THR A 598 0.66 -18.14 46.72
CA THR A 598 1.35 -17.11 47.56
C THR A 598 0.99 -17.15 49.04
N SER A 599 0.54 -18.28 49.60
CA SER A 599 0.23 -18.33 51.03
C SER A 599 0.47 -19.68 51.71
N VAL A 600 1.71 -20.19 51.73
CA VAL A 600 2.15 -21.09 52.81
C VAL A 600 3.67 -21.00 53.01
N SER A 601 4.08 -20.61 54.21
CA SER A 601 5.16 -21.21 55.04
C SER A 601 6.13 -20.22 55.69
N THR A 602 5.72 -19.64 56.82
CA THR A 602 6.62 -19.39 57.97
C THR A 602 5.85 -19.65 59.26
N GLU A 603 5.66 -20.92 59.62
CA GLU A 603 5.52 -21.33 61.02
C GLU A 603 6.90 -21.82 61.46
N LYS A 604 7.53 -21.09 62.38
CA LYS A 604 8.61 -21.61 63.22
C LYS A 604 8.05 -21.89 64.60
N THR A 605 8.14 -23.15 64.97
CA THR A 605 7.82 -23.77 66.24
C THR A 605 8.84 -23.36 67.31
N VAL A 606 8.29 -23.04 68.50
CA VAL A 606 8.83 -23.02 69.88
C VAL A 606 10.19 -22.37 70.14
#